data_AF-A0A4R9PX64-F1
#
_entry.id   AF-A0A4R9PX64-F1
#
_cell.length_a   1.000
_cell.length_b   1.000
_cell.length_c   1.000
_cell.angle_alpha   90.00
_cell.angle_beta   90.00
_cell.angle_gamma   90.00
#
_symmetry.space_group_name_H-M   'P 1'
#
loop_
_entity.id
_entity.type
_entity.pdbx_description
1 polymer ?
#
loop_
_entity_poly.entity_id
_entity_poly.type
_entity_poly.pdbx_seq_one_letter_code
_entity_poly.pdbx_strand_id
1 'polypeptide(L)'
;ITLVHDVSLTLEKGKVLGLIGESGAGKSTIGLSSMAYGRGGVRITGGEVILNGRDILKAGAKGVRALRGREVCYVAQSAAAAFNPAHKLIDQVVEA
;
A
#
# COMPACT_ATOMS: atom_id res chain seq x y z
N ILE A 1 8.68 18.91 -1.47
CA ILE A 1 8.66 18.76 0.00
C ILE A 1 8.83 17.29 0.31
N THR A 2 9.68 16.95 1.28
CA THR A 2 9.84 15.57 1.76
C THR A 2 8.73 15.24 2.75
N LEU A 3 7.93 14.21 2.49
CA LEU A 3 6.84 13.81 3.38
C LEU A 3 7.28 12.80 4.44
N VAL A 4 8.23 11.93 4.09
CA VAL A 4 8.82 10.90 4.94
C VAL A 4 10.31 10.84 4.60
N HIS A 5 11.15 10.74 5.61
CA HIS A 5 12.60 10.74 5.46
C HIS A 5 13.18 9.57 6.24
N ASP A 6 13.97 8.72 5.57
CA ASP A 6 14.79 7.65 6.16
C ASP A 6 14.05 6.77 7.19
N VAL A 7 13.08 5.99 6.70
CA VAL A 7 12.27 5.09 7.53
C VAL A 7 12.55 3.65 7.13
N SER A 8 12.91 2.82 8.11
CA SER A 8 13.08 1.38 7.95
C SER A 8 12.16 0.64 8.91
N LEU A 9 11.40 -0.31 8.39
CA LEU A 9 10.47 -1.15 9.15
C LEU A 9 10.60 -2.60 8.67
N THR A 10 10.46 -3.56 9.59
CA THR A 10 10.40 -4.99 9.26
C THR A 10 9.12 -5.57 9.84
N LEU A 11 8.34 -6.27 9.02
CA LEU A 11 7.18 -7.05 9.44
C LEU A 11 7.48 -8.54 9.24
N GLU A 12 7.64 -9.26 10.33
CA GLU A 12 7.85 -10.71 10.29
C GLU A 12 6.56 -11.47 9.95
N LYS A 13 6.72 -12.65 9.35
CA LYS A 13 5.60 -13.55 9.03
C LYS A 13 4.82 -13.89 10.29
N GLY A 14 3.50 -13.72 10.24
CA GLY A 14 2.59 -14.04 11.35
C GLY A 14 2.60 -13.00 12.49
N LYS A 15 3.27 -11.86 12.32
CA LYS A 15 3.23 -10.75 13.27
C LYS A 15 2.28 -9.66 12.79
N VAL A 16 1.93 -8.76 13.72
CA VAL A 16 1.20 -7.53 13.45
C VAL A 16 2.09 -6.36 13.84
N LEU A 17 2.31 -5.44 12.90
CA LEU A 17 3.05 -4.21 13.14
C LEU A 17 2.07 -3.03 13.19
N GLY A 18 2.01 -2.36 14.33
CA GLY A 18 1.25 -1.12 14.50
C GLY A 18 2.11 0.10 14.17
N LEU A 19 1.61 0.99 13.31
CA LEU A 19 2.22 2.30 13.04
C LEU A 19 1.32 3.41 13.59
N ILE A 20 1.77 4.06 14.66
CA ILE A 20 1.02 5.10 15.37
C ILE A 20 1.68 6.48 15.21
N GLY A 21 0.90 7.54 15.40
CA GLY A 21 1.35 8.91 15.26
C GLY A 21 0.20 9.86 14.91
N GLU A 22 0.44 11.16 15.04
CA GLU A 22 -0.56 12.21 14.81
C GLU A 22 -1.06 12.26 13.36
N SER A 23 -2.21 12.91 13.13
CA SER A 23 -2.71 13.16 11.78
C SER A 23 -1.66 13.89 10.95
N GLY A 24 -1.40 13.44 9.72
CA GLY A 24 -0.36 14.04 8.87
C GLY A 24 1.07 13.53 9.09
N ALA A 25 1.34 12.71 10.11
CA ALA A 25 2.68 12.16 10.39
C ALA A 25 3.25 11.17 9.34
N GLY A 26 2.63 11.05 8.16
CA GLY A 26 3.13 10.20 7.08
C GLY A 26 2.75 8.71 7.14
N LYS A 27 1.95 8.27 8.12
CA LYS A 27 1.54 6.86 8.28
C LYS A 27 0.95 6.24 7.02
N SER A 28 -0.02 6.91 6.40
CA SER A 28 -0.65 6.45 5.15
C SER A 28 0.33 6.49 3.98
N THR A 29 1.26 7.45 3.97
CA THR A 29 2.33 7.53 2.96
C THR A 29 3.26 6.34 3.08
N ILE A 30 3.67 5.95 4.30
CA ILE A 30 4.49 4.76 4.56
C ILE A 30 3.75 3.49 4.12
N GLY A 31 2.49 3.31 4.55
CA GLY A 31 1.70 2.14 4.21
C GLY A 31 1.37 2.00 2.72
N LEU A 32 1.20 3.10 1.98
CA LEU A 32 1.03 3.03 0.52
C LEU A 32 2.36 2.78 -0.20
N SER A 33 3.45 3.38 0.29
CA SER A 33 4.79 3.21 -0.29
C SER A 33 5.28 1.76 -0.16
N SER A 34 4.91 1.05 0.91
CA SER A 34 5.21 -0.38 1.08
C SER A 34 4.52 -1.29 0.06
N MET A 35 3.62 -0.77 -0.77
CA MET A 35 3.03 -1.48 -1.92
C MET A 35 3.49 -0.90 -3.27
N ALA A 36 4.62 -0.19 -3.28
CA ALA A 36 5.13 0.54 -4.44
C ALA A 36 4.11 1.56 -5.00
N TYR A 37 3.33 2.22 -4.14
CA TYR A 37 2.29 3.18 -4.55
C TYR A 37 2.49 4.56 -3.91
N GLY A 38 2.55 5.60 -4.73
CA GLY A 38 2.47 6.99 -4.31
C GLY A 38 1.12 7.60 -4.67
N ARG A 39 0.31 7.96 -3.67
CA ARG A 39 -0.99 8.62 -3.90
C ARG A 39 -0.80 10.09 -4.27
N GLY A 40 -1.60 10.60 -5.22
CA GLY A 40 -1.69 12.04 -5.49
C GLY A 40 -0.41 12.69 -5.99
N GLY A 41 0.40 11.99 -6.78
CA GLY A 41 1.65 12.51 -7.34
C GLY A 41 2.86 12.38 -6.41
N VAL A 42 2.72 11.73 -5.25
CA VAL A 42 3.86 11.35 -4.42
C VAL A 42 4.79 10.42 -5.19
N ARG A 43 6.09 10.72 -5.16
CA ARG A 43 7.14 9.91 -5.78
C ARG A 43 7.95 9.21 -4.69
N ILE A 44 8.18 7.91 -4.86
CA ILE A 44 9.16 7.16 -4.07
C ILE A 44 10.54 7.49 -4.66
N THR A 45 11.39 8.14 -3.86
CA THR A 45 12.66 8.71 -4.35
C THR A 45 13.86 7.77 -4.20
N GLY A 46 13.71 6.66 -3.47
CA GLY A 46 14.77 5.69 -3.23
C GLY A 46 14.39 4.64 -2.19
N GLY A 47 15.35 3.83 -1.80
CA GLY A 47 15.17 2.70 -0.88
C GLY A 47 14.73 1.43 -1.59
N GLU A 48 14.29 0.46 -0.79
CA GLU A 48 13.80 -0.84 -1.27
C GLU A 48 12.57 -1.26 -0.48
N VAL A 49 11.74 -2.09 -1.09
CA VAL A 49 10.62 -2.74 -0.40
C VAL A 49 10.69 -4.23 -0.70
N ILE A 50 11.13 -5.00 0.30
CA ILE A 50 11.34 -6.44 0.15
C ILE A 50 10.08 -7.20 0.53
N LEU A 51 9.43 -7.82 -0.46
CA LEU A 51 8.28 -8.70 -0.28
C LEU A 51 8.60 -10.10 -0.81
N ASN A 52 8.55 -11.11 0.06
CA ASN A 52 8.86 -12.50 -0.29
C ASN A 52 10.22 -12.63 -1.01
N GLY A 53 11.25 -11.92 -0.50
CA GLY A 53 12.61 -11.94 -1.04
C GLY A 53 12.83 -11.12 -2.32
N ARG A 54 11.84 -10.34 -2.77
CA ARG A 54 11.93 -9.53 -3.99
C ARG A 54 11.77 -8.05 -3.68
N ASP A 55 12.61 -7.21 -4.28
CA ASP A 55 12.43 -5.77 -4.24
C ASP A 55 11.34 -5.34 -5.23
N ILE A 56 10.16 -5.01 -4.70
CA ILE A 56 8.98 -4.71 -5.52
C ILE A 56 9.07 -3.34 -6.21
N LEU A 57 9.97 -2.45 -5.77
CA LEU A 57 10.17 -1.16 -6.45
C LEU A 57 10.82 -1.35 -7.83
N LYS A 58 11.54 -2.46 -8.03
CA LYS A 58 12.18 -2.83 -9.31
C LYS A 58 11.29 -3.68 -10.23
N ALA A 59 10.10 -4.08 -9.77
CA ALA A 59 9.22 -4.98 -10.51
C ALA A 59 8.49 -4.34 -11.71
N GLY A 60 8.55 -3.00 -11.83
CA GLY A 60 7.83 -2.24 -12.85
C GLY A 60 6.30 -2.32 -12.70
N ALA A 61 5.56 -1.59 -13.55
CA ALA A 61 4.10 -1.48 -13.43
C ALA A 61 3.38 -2.83 -13.52
N LYS A 62 3.81 -3.71 -14.44
CA LYS A 62 3.20 -5.04 -14.63
C LYS A 62 3.47 -5.97 -13.43
N GLY A 63 4.71 -5.97 -12.91
CA GLY A 63 5.06 -6.78 -11.75
C GLY A 63 4.32 -6.33 -10.50
N VAL A 64 4.29 -5.02 -10.23
CA VAL A 64 3.53 -4.45 -9.12
C VAL A 64 2.03 -4.76 -9.22
N ARG A 65 1.45 -4.72 -10.43
CA ARG A 65 0.04 -5.09 -10.64
C ARG A 65 -0.24 -6.56 -10.31
N ALA A 66 0.66 -7.47 -10.66
CA ALA A 66 0.49 -8.90 -10.36
C ALA A 66 0.60 -9.23 -8.86
N LEU A 67 1.30 -8.40 -8.08
CA LEU A 67 1.49 -8.55 -6.64
C LEU A 67 0.29 -8.05 -5.84
N ARG A 68 -0.30 -6.91 -6.24
CA ARG A 68 -1.45 -6.32 -5.56
C ARG A 68 -2.69 -7.20 -5.73
N GLY A 69 -3.48 -7.33 -4.66
CA GLY A 69 -4.68 -8.17 -4.62
C GLY A 69 -4.40 -9.65 -4.38
N ARG A 70 -3.25 -10.17 -4.84
CA ARG A 70 -2.83 -11.58 -4.60
C ARG A 70 -1.91 -11.77 -3.40
N GLU A 71 -0.88 -10.96 -3.29
CA GLU A 71 0.16 -11.10 -2.25
C GLU A 71 0.09 -9.97 -1.21
N VAL A 72 -0.37 -8.78 -1.61
CA VAL A 72 -0.57 -7.64 -0.72
C VAL A 72 -1.89 -6.95 -1.02
N CYS A 73 -2.66 -6.64 0.02
CA CYS A 73 -3.95 -5.96 -0.09
C CYS A 73 -3.95 -4.69 0.76
N TYR A 74 -4.61 -3.65 0.24
CA TYR A 74 -4.82 -2.40 0.97
C TYR A 74 -6.28 -2.26 1.36
N VAL A 75 -6.53 -2.10 2.65
CA VAL A 75 -7.84 -1.72 3.15
C VAL A 75 -7.75 -0.26 3.59
N ALA A 76 -8.42 0.62 2.84
CA ALA A 76 -8.44 2.05 3.13
C ALA A 76 -9.20 2.35 4.43
N GLN A 77 -8.83 3.45 5.11
CA GLN A 77 -9.49 3.89 6.35
C GLN A 77 -11.01 4.08 6.20
N SER A 78 -11.47 4.49 5.02
CA SER A 78 -12.90 4.56 4.68
C SER A 78 -13.19 3.70 3.45
N ALA A 79 -13.05 2.38 3.61
CA ALA A 79 -13.37 1.43 2.53
C ALA A 79 -14.85 1.53 2.11
N ALA A 80 -15.76 1.85 3.04
CA ALA A 80 -17.19 2.00 2.76
C ALA A 80 -17.48 3.11 1.73
N ALA A 81 -16.72 4.21 1.76
CA ALA A 81 -16.88 5.31 0.82
C ALA A 81 -16.43 4.97 -0.62
N ALA A 82 -15.75 3.85 -0.82
CA ALA A 82 -15.34 3.40 -2.16
C ALA A 82 -16.46 2.64 -2.91
N PHE A 83 -17.52 2.21 -2.22
CA PHE A 83 -18.62 1.49 -2.85
C PHE A 83 -19.62 2.46 -3.48
N ASN A 84 -20.03 2.15 -4.71
CA ASN A 84 -21.16 2.77 -5.35
C ASN A 84 -22.46 2.15 -4.80
N PRO A 85 -23.32 2.92 -4.12
CA PRO A 85 -24.56 2.40 -3.52
C PRO A 85 -25.60 1.96 -4.57
N ALA A 86 -25.44 2.34 -5.83
CA ALA A 86 -26.32 1.91 -6.92
C ALA A 86 -26.06 0.46 -7.39
N HIS A 87 -24.98 -0.18 -6.91
CA HIS A 87 -24.59 -1.54 -7.30
C HIS A 87 -24.58 -2.47 -6.08
N LYS A 88 -24.80 -3.77 -6.31
CA LYS A 88 -24.65 -4.76 -5.23
C LYS A 88 -23.18 -4.86 -4.84
N LEU A 89 -22.92 -5.29 -3.60
CA LEU A 89 -21.56 -5.48 -3.11
C LEU A 89 -20.78 -6.50 -3.94
N ILE A 90 -21.42 -7.64 -4.30
CA ILE A 90 -20.76 -8.72 -5.03
C ILE A 90 -20.24 -8.26 -6.40
N ASP A 91 -20.95 -7.35 -7.06
CA ASP A 91 -20.59 -6.81 -8.38
C ASP A 91 -19.39 -5.84 -8.32
N GLN A 92 -18.98 -5.42 -7.12
CA GLN A 92 -17.93 -4.41 -6.89
C GLN A 92 -16.65 -4.97 -6.27
N VAL A 93 -16.66 -6.21 -5.78
CA VAL A 93 -15.52 -6.82 -5.05
C VAL A 93 -14.96 -8.08 -5.69
N VAL A 94 -15.69 -8.70 -6.62
CA VAL A 94 -15.26 -9.94 -7.28
C VAL A 94 -14.56 -9.59 -8.59
N GLU A 95 -13.31 -10.03 -8.74
CA GLU A 95 -12.63 -9.99 -10.04
C GLU A 95 -13.26 -11.04 -10.99
N ALA A 96 -13.42 -10.68 -12.27
CA ALA A 96 -13.98 -11.56 -13.31
C ALA A 96 -13.06 -12.73 -13.66
#